data_AF-A0A5N8UK11-F1
#
_entry.id   AF-A0A5N8UK11-F1
#
_cell.length_a   1.000
_cell.length_b   1.000
_cell.length_c   1.000
_cell.angle_alpha   90.00
_cell.angle_beta   90.00
_cell.angle_gamma   90.00
#
_symmetry.space_group_name_H-M   'P 1'
#
loop_
_entity.id
_entity.type
_entity.pdbx_description
1 polymer ?
#
loop_
_entity_poly.entity_id
_entity_poly.type
_entity_poly.pdbx_seq_one_letter_code
_entity_poly.pdbx_strand_id
1 'polypeptide(L)'
;MYIEINSDQRTIPQILFKKERHSNVIKKSDVLIYTEAKSLLSALEERVEQYQQLVEEQVVHLIEEKEQALNLHVADLHNEMEDKLMVNQALWFEKANQQLTELVAAQYHSLNTLKDELKSTIATKVKSRLPSLSLNEAVIGHLIDLLHKAIDDEDNTLSVEQVFENGGVVLTIESEDNLVSIDTLSIVEELGRSLDSI
;
A
#
# COMPACT_ATOMS: atom_id res chain seq x y z
N MET A 1 -16.38 -6.62 -50.29
CA MET A 1 -16.27 -5.15 -50.32
C MET A 1 -16.14 -4.75 -51.78
N TYR A 2 -17.16 -4.11 -52.37
CA TYR A 2 -17.11 -3.72 -53.78
C TYR A 2 -16.48 -2.33 -53.88
N ILE A 3 -15.40 -2.19 -54.63
CA ILE A 3 -14.78 -0.89 -54.92
C ILE A 3 -15.62 -0.24 -56.03
N GLU A 4 -16.43 0.76 -55.67
CA GLU A 4 -17.11 1.60 -56.66
C GLU A 4 -16.08 2.55 -57.30
N ILE A 5 -15.75 2.29 -58.57
CA ILE A 5 -14.99 3.23 -59.39
C ILE A 5 -15.90 4.41 -59.75
N ASN A 6 -15.46 5.64 -59.45
CA ASN A 6 -16.16 6.88 -59.77
C ASN A 6 -16.67 6.90 -61.22
N SER A 7 -17.91 7.37 -61.42
CA SER A 7 -18.63 7.39 -62.71
C SER A 7 -17.84 8.02 -63.86
N ASP A 8 -16.97 8.98 -63.54
CA ASP A 8 -16.23 9.78 -64.51
C ASP A 8 -15.05 9.01 -65.13
N GLN A 9 -14.65 7.89 -64.50
CA GLN A 9 -13.66 6.95 -65.01
C GLN A 9 -14.27 5.72 -65.71
N ARG A 10 -15.62 5.58 -65.71
CA ARG A 10 -16.36 4.54 -66.44
C ARG A 10 -16.66 4.93 -67.89
N THR A 11 -15.72 5.54 -68.59
CA THR A 11 -15.84 5.71 -70.05
C THR A 11 -15.59 4.38 -70.74
N ILE A 12 -16.56 3.48 -70.65
CA ILE A 12 -16.64 2.31 -71.53
C ILE A 12 -16.76 2.87 -72.95
N PRO A 13 -15.86 2.53 -73.89
CA PRO A 13 -16.00 2.95 -75.26
C PRO A 13 -17.33 2.43 -75.81
N GLN A 14 -18.29 3.34 -76.03
CA GLN A 14 -19.58 2.99 -76.61
C GLN A 14 -19.36 2.70 -78.10
N ILE A 15 -19.40 1.42 -78.47
CA ILE A 15 -19.40 0.99 -79.86
C ILE A 15 -20.80 1.29 -80.44
N LEU A 16 -21.06 2.56 -80.79
CA LEU A 16 -22.32 3.00 -81.39
C LEU A 16 -22.34 2.69 -82.88
N PHE A 17 -22.98 1.58 -83.27
CA PHE A 17 -23.33 1.30 -84.68
C PHE A 17 -24.80 1.66 -84.95
N LYS A 18 -25.15 2.95 -84.89
CA LYS A 18 -26.48 3.40 -85.31
C LYS A 18 -26.41 3.84 -86.78
N LYS A 19 -26.73 2.92 -87.70
CA LYS A 19 -26.93 3.23 -89.13
C LYS A 19 -28.44 3.20 -89.41
N GLU A 20 -28.98 4.23 -90.05
CA GLU A 20 -30.37 4.25 -90.50
C GLU A 20 -30.59 3.10 -91.50
N ARG A 21 -31.43 2.14 -91.13
CA ARG A 21 -31.74 0.96 -91.97
C ARG A 21 -33.02 1.23 -92.74
N HIS A 22 -32.94 1.17 -94.06
CA HIS A 22 -34.10 1.22 -94.97
C HIS A 22 -34.46 -0.17 -95.56
N SER A 23 -33.86 -1.26 -95.05
CA SER A 23 -34.08 -2.63 -95.52
C SER A 23 -33.82 -3.65 -94.41
N ASN A 24 -34.53 -4.79 -94.46
CA ASN A 24 -34.41 -5.91 -93.51
C ASN A 24 -33.27 -6.89 -93.85
N VAL A 25 -32.50 -6.64 -94.92
CA VAL A 25 -31.36 -7.49 -95.31
C VAL A 25 -30.09 -7.05 -94.59
N ILE A 26 -29.54 -7.91 -93.75
CA ILE A 26 -28.25 -7.69 -93.06
C ILE A 26 -27.11 -8.01 -94.02
N LYS A 27 -26.18 -7.06 -94.22
CA LYS A 27 -25.00 -7.29 -95.07
C LYS A 27 -23.97 -8.12 -94.31
N LYS A 28 -23.26 -9.00 -95.02
CA LYS A 28 -22.16 -9.82 -94.46
C LYS A 28 -21.08 -8.97 -93.78
N SER A 29 -20.81 -7.75 -94.28
CA SER A 29 -19.91 -6.78 -93.66
C SER A 29 -20.35 -6.36 -92.25
N ASP A 30 -21.65 -6.21 -92.03
CA ASP A 30 -22.20 -5.76 -90.75
C ASP A 30 -22.10 -6.87 -89.69
N VAL A 31 -22.20 -8.13 -90.12
CA VAL A 31 -21.94 -9.31 -89.25
C VAL A 31 -20.47 -9.37 -88.85
N LEU A 32 -19.54 -9.11 -89.78
CA LEU A 32 -18.10 -9.09 -89.49
C LEU A 32 -17.73 -8.02 -88.46
N ILE A 33 -18.27 -6.81 -88.63
CA ILE A 33 -18.08 -5.71 -87.68
C ILE A 33 -18.63 -6.07 -86.29
N TYR A 34 -19.81 -6.70 -86.24
CA TYR A 34 -20.38 -7.16 -84.97
C TYR A 34 -19.52 -8.24 -84.30
N THR A 35 -18.99 -9.19 -85.07
CA THR A 35 -18.11 -10.25 -84.52
C THR A 35 -16.79 -9.69 -83.99
N GLU A 36 -16.21 -8.69 -84.66
CA GLU A 36 -14.99 -8.01 -84.22
C GLU A 36 -15.23 -7.17 -82.97
N ALA A 37 -16.34 -6.43 -82.92
CA ALA A 37 -16.75 -5.71 -81.72
C ALA A 37 -16.99 -6.65 -80.53
N LYS A 38 -17.59 -7.82 -80.78
CA LYS A 38 -17.81 -8.85 -79.76
C LYS A 38 -16.49 -9.45 -79.25
N SER A 39 -15.52 -9.70 -80.12
CA SER A 39 -14.20 -10.19 -79.68
C SER A 39 -13.44 -9.15 -78.87
N LEU A 40 -13.54 -7.87 -79.25
CA LEU A 40 -12.92 -6.78 -78.49
C LEU A 40 -13.58 -6.60 -77.12
N LEU A 41 -14.91 -6.75 -77.03
CA LEU A 41 -15.62 -6.73 -75.76
C LEU A 41 -15.14 -7.86 -74.84
N SER A 42 -15.05 -9.10 -75.35
CA SER A 42 -14.57 -10.25 -74.59
C SER A 42 -13.14 -10.05 -74.06
N ALA A 43 -12.23 -9.53 -74.89
CA ALA A 43 -10.86 -9.24 -74.47
C ALA A 43 -10.80 -8.13 -73.40
N LEU A 44 -11.74 -7.18 -73.43
CA LEU A 44 -11.83 -6.12 -72.44
C LEU A 44 -12.40 -6.64 -71.11
N GLU A 45 -13.39 -7.51 -71.16
CA GLU A 45 -13.94 -8.21 -69.98
C GLU A 45 -12.86 -9.04 -69.27
N GLU A 46 -12.08 -9.84 -70.01
CA GLU A 46 -10.96 -10.61 -69.45
C GLU A 46 -9.90 -9.71 -68.77
N ARG A 47 -9.60 -8.56 -69.38
CA ARG A 47 -8.63 -7.62 -68.82
C ARG A 47 -9.16 -6.90 -67.58
N VAL A 48 -10.47 -6.61 -67.54
CA VAL A 48 -11.12 -6.06 -66.34
C VAL A 48 -11.07 -7.07 -65.19
N GLU A 49 -11.31 -8.35 -65.46
CA GLU A 49 -11.22 -9.41 -64.46
C GLU A 49 -9.80 -9.53 -63.90
N GLN A 50 -8.78 -9.49 -64.75
CA GLN A 50 -7.37 -9.50 -64.32
C GLN A 50 -7.01 -8.30 -63.44
N TYR A 51 -7.45 -7.10 -63.81
CA TYR A 51 -7.20 -5.91 -62.99
C TYR A 51 -7.96 -5.97 -61.67
N GLN A 52 -9.18 -6.50 -61.66
CA GLN A 52 -9.94 -6.68 -60.43
C GLN A 52 -9.21 -7.64 -59.48
N GLN A 53 -8.74 -8.78 -59.97
CA GLN A 53 -7.97 -9.74 -59.17
C GLN A 53 -6.71 -9.10 -58.58
N LEU A 54 -5.94 -8.37 -59.39
CA LEU A 54 -4.72 -7.70 -58.94
C LEU A 54 -5.01 -6.64 -57.87
N VAL A 55 -6.10 -5.88 -58.00
CA VAL A 55 -6.51 -4.89 -57.00
C VAL A 55 -6.97 -5.59 -55.72
N GLU A 56 -7.73 -6.67 -55.80
CA GLU A 56 -8.17 -7.44 -54.64
C GLU A 56 -6.98 -8.02 -53.86
N GLU A 57 -5.99 -8.60 -54.54
CA GLU A 57 -4.75 -9.10 -53.92
C GLU A 57 -3.97 -7.98 -53.23
N GLN A 58 -3.81 -6.83 -53.89
CA GLN A 58 -3.12 -5.68 -53.30
C GLN A 58 -3.85 -5.13 -52.07
N VAL A 59 -5.18 -5.09 -52.10
CA VAL A 59 -5.99 -4.63 -50.97
C VAL A 59 -5.86 -5.60 -49.80
N VAL A 60 -5.91 -6.92 -50.04
CA VAL A 60 -5.71 -7.92 -48.99
C VAL A 60 -4.34 -7.76 -48.36
N HIS A 61 -3.28 -7.65 -49.18
CA HIS A 61 -1.93 -7.48 -48.66
C HIS A 61 -1.78 -6.20 -47.83
N LEU A 62 -2.35 -5.08 -48.30
CA LEU A 62 -2.31 -3.82 -47.57
C LEU A 62 -3.10 -3.89 -46.26
N ILE A 63 -4.21 -4.62 -46.21
CA ILE A 63 -4.96 -4.85 -44.96
C ILE A 63 -4.09 -5.64 -43.98
N GLU A 64 -3.45 -6.73 -44.42
CA GLU A 64 -2.58 -7.54 -43.57
C GLU A 64 -1.38 -6.74 -43.03
N GLU A 65 -0.73 -5.93 -43.86
CA GLU A 65 0.36 -5.04 -43.43
C GLU A 65 -0.10 -4.03 -42.38
N LYS A 66 -1.29 -3.44 -42.58
CA LYS A 66 -1.84 -2.46 -41.63
C LYS A 66 -2.28 -3.11 -40.32
N GLU A 67 -2.84 -4.31 -40.38
CA GLU A 67 -3.18 -5.09 -39.21
C GLU A 67 -1.94 -5.45 -38.40
N GLN A 68 -0.87 -5.91 -39.05
CA GLN A 68 0.40 -6.21 -38.39
C GLN A 68 1.01 -4.95 -37.76
N ALA A 69 1.05 -3.84 -38.48
CA ALA A 69 1.56 -2.57 -37.94
C ALA A 69 0.74 -2.07 -36.73
N LEU A 70 -0.58 -2.22 -36.79
CA LEU A 70 -1.47 -1.85 -35.68
C LEU A 70 -1.23 -2.75 -34.46
N ASN A 71 -1.11 -4.06 -34.66
CA ASN A 71 -0.87 -5.02 -33.59
C ASN A 71 0.48 -4.76 -32.90
N LEU A 72 1.53 -4.46 -33.67
CA LEU A 72 2.84 -4.07 -33.12
C LEU A 72 2.71 -2.79 -32.30
N HIS A 73 2.05 -1.76 -32.83
CA HIS A 73 1.87 -0.51 -32.11
C HIS A 73 1.07 -0.65 -30.81
N VAL A 74 0.03 -1.49 -30.82
CA VAL A 74 -0.76 -1.81 -29.63
C VAL A 74 0.08 -2.56 -28.60
N ALA A 75 0.91 -3.51 -29.03
CA ALA A 75 1.82 -4.23 -28.15
C ALA A 75 2.86 -3.29 -27.50
N ASP A 76 3.44 -2.38 -28.28
CA ASP A 76 4.40 -1.39 -27.78
C ASP A 76 3.75 -0.46 -26.74
N LEU A 77 2.56 0.06 -27.02
CA LEU A 77 1.81 0.88 -26.06
C LEU A 77 1.42 0.11 -24.80
N HIS A 78 1.10 -1.18 -24.94
CA HIS A 78 0.78 -2.03 -23.80
C HIS A 78 2.01 -2.21 -22.90
N ASN A 79 3.16 -2.56 -23.48
CA ASN A 79 4.41 -2.71 -22.74
C ASN A 79 4.84 -1.40 -22.07
N GLU A 80 4.72 -0.25 -22.77
CA GLU A 80 5.04 1.06 -22.19
C GLU A 80 4.13 1.38 -20.99
N MET A 81 2.84 1.04 -21.08
CA MET A 81 1.89 1.23 -19.98
C MET A 81 2.19 0.28 -18.81
N GLU A 82 2.55 -0.97 -19.08
CA GLU A 82 2.93 -1.95 -18.06
C GLU A 82 4.18 -1.49 -17.30
N ASP A 83 5.22 -1.04 -18.01
CA ASP A 83 6.44 -0.49 -17.40
C ASP A 83 6.13 0.72 -16.51
N LYS A 84 5.31 1.66 -17.00
CA LYS A 84 4.87 2.83 -16.21
C LYS A 84 4.08 2.41 -14.98
N LEU A 85 3.22 1.39 -15.10
CA LEU A 85 2.43 0.89 -13.99
C LEU A 85 3.33 0.23 -12.94
N MET A 86 4.31 -0.57 -13.34
CA MET A 86 5.27 -1.17 -12.42
C MET A 86 6.07 -0.11 -11.65
N VAL A 87 6.58 0.91 -12.34
CA VAL A 87 7.31 2.02 -11.70
C VAL A 87 6.42 2.77 -10.72
N ASN A 88 5.18 3.10 -11.12
CA ASN A 88 4.23 3.79 -10.25
C ASN A 88 3.85 2.95 -9.03
N GLN A 89 3.66 1.64 -9.21
CA GLN A 89 3.35 0.71 -8.12
C GLN A 89 4.51 0.65 -7.11
N ALA A 90 5.76 0.56 -7.59
CA ALA A 90 6.93 0.57 -6.72
C ALA A 90 7.04 1.86 -5.91
N LEU A 91 6.86 3.02 -6.55
CA LEU A 91 6.86 4.33 -5.88
C LEU A 91 5.74 4.44 -4.84
N TRP A 92 4.54 3.94 -5.15
CA TRP A 92 3.43 3.89 -4.21
C TRP A 92 3.74 3.03 -2.99
N PHE A 93 4.33 1.84 -3.19
CA PHE A 93 4.73 0.96 -2.10
C PHE A 93 5.81 1.60 -1.22
N GLU A 94 6.81 2.23 -1.83
CA GLU A 94 7.88 2.90 -1.09
C GLU A 94 7.32 4.04 -0.24
N LYS A 95 6.45 4.87 -0.80
CA LYS A 95 5.80 5.96 -0.07
C LYS A 95 4.91 5.46 1.05
N ALA A 96 4.13 4.40 0.81
CA ALA A 96 3.28 3.80 1.83
C ALA A 96 4.12 3.20 2.98
N ASN A 97 5.24 2.55 2.66
CA ASN A 97 6.17 2.03 3.68
C ASN A 97 6.79 3.16 4.50
N GLN A 98 7.25 4.24 3.87
CA GLN A 98 7.80 5.39 4.58
C GLN A 98 6.77 5.98 5.57
N GLN A 99 5.54 6.22 5.12
CA GLN A 99 4.46 6.71 5.98
C GLN A 99 4.14 5.75 7.13
N LEU A 100 4.15 4.44 6.87
CA LEU A 100 3.89 3.44 7.90
C LEU A 100 5.02 3.42 8.93
N THR A 101 6.28 3.50 8.50
CA THR A 101 7.43 3.56 9.42
C THR A 101 7.41 4.82 10.28
N GLU A 102 7.04 5.97 9.72
CA GLU A 102 6.88 7.22 10.47
C GLU A 102 5.77 7.11 11.52
N LEU A 103 4.61 6.56 11.15
CA LEU A 103 3.50 6.35 12.07
C LEU A 103 3.85 5.38 13.20
N VAL A 104 4.57 4.29 12.89
CA VAL A 104 5.03 3.33 13.90
C VAL A 104 6.04 3.98 14.85
N ALA A 105 6.98 4.77 14.33
CA ALA A 105 7.93 5.50 15.15
C ALA A 105 7.24 6.53 16.06
N ALA A 106 6.24 7.25 15.54
CA ALA A 106 5.44 8.19 16.31
C ALA A 106 4.63 7.49 17.42
N GLN A 107 4.01 6.34 17.13
CA GLN A 107 3.32 5.54 18.14
C GLN A 107 4.27 5.00 19.20
N TYR A 108 5.45 4.51 18.82
CA TYR A 108 6.45 4.03 19.76
C TYR A 108 6.91 5.16 20.69
N HIS A 109 7.14 6.36 20.15
CA HIS A 109 7.48 7.52 20.95
C HIS A 109 6.36 7.88 21.94
N SER A 110 5.10 7.95 21.46
CA SER A 110 3.94 8.23 22.31
C SER A 110 3.71 7.18 23.40
N LEU A 111 4.00 5.91 23.14
CA LEU A 111 3.92 4.85 24.17
C LEU A 111 5.01 5.01 25.23
N ASN A 112 6.22 5.39 24.82
CA ASN A 112 7.29 5.66 25.79
C ASN A 112 6.98 6.89 26.65
N THR A 113 6.46 7.97 26.07
CA THR A 113 6.05 9.13 26.88
C THR A 113 4.94 8.76 27.86
N LEU A 114 3.94 7.99 27.42
CA LEU A 114 2.86 7.53 28.30
C LEU A 114 3.37 6.60 29.41
N LYS A 115 4.34 5.73 29.11
CA LYS A 115 5.00 4.89 30.10
C LYS A 115 5.73 5.73 31.15
N ASP A 116 6.45 6.77 30.73
CA ASP A 116 7.20 7.63 31.64
C ASP A 116 6.26 8.50 32.48
N GLU A 117 5.17 9.01 31.89
CA GLU A 117 4.08 9.67 32.62
C GLU A 117 3.43 8.75 33.65
N LEU A 118 3.16 7.50 33.28
CA LEU A 118 2.59 6.51 34.20
C LEU A 118 3.53 6.22 35.37
N LYS A 119 4.82 6.00 35.08
CA LYS A 119 5.85 5.82 36.11
C LYS A 119 5.88 7.01 37.07
N SER A 120 5.92 8.22 36.55
CA SER A 120 5.90 9.45 37.36
C SER A 120 4.61 9.56 38.19
N THR A 121 3.46 9.24 37.60
CA THR A 121 2.17 9.27 38.30
C THR A 121 2.08 8.22 39.40
N ILE A 122 2.66 7.03 39.18
CA ILE A 122 2.75 5.98 40.20
C ILE A 122 3.72 6.41 41.30
N ALA A 123 4.91 6.88 40.95
CA ALA A 123 5.91 7.34 41.92
C ALA A 123 5.35 8.46 42.81
N THR A 124 4.67 9.45 42.23
CA THR A 124 4.01 10.53 42.99
C THR A 124 2.88 10.03 43.89
N LYS A 125 2.06 9.09 43.42
CA LYS A 125 1.01 8.46 44.25
C LYS A 125 1.58 7.61 45.39
N VAL A 126 2.66 6.89 45.14
CA VAL A 126 3.35 6.10 46.17
C VAL A 126 4.02 7.03 47.19
N LYS A 127 4.73 8.06 46.72
CA LYS A 127 5.39 9.07 47.56
C LYS A 127 4.40 9.85 48.43
N SER A 128 3.21 10.17 47.92
CA SER A 128 2.17 10.82 48.73
C SER A 128 1.52 9.91 49.77
N ARG A 129 1.61 8.58 49.61
CA ARG A 129 1.09 7.60 50.57
C ARG A 129 2.15 7.09 51.55
N LEU A 130 3.44 7.19 51.22
CA LEU A 130 4.54 6.76 52.09
C LEU A 130 4.50 7.38 53.50
N PRO A 131 4.21 8.68 53.67
CA PRO A 131 4.11 9.30 54.99
C PRO A 131 2.98 8.73 55.85
N SER A 132 1.97 8.09 55.25
CA SER A 132 0.93 7.41 56.02
C SER A 132 1.34 6.02 56.53
N LEU A 133 2.46 5.47 56.03
CA LEU A 133 3.04 4.23 56.56
C LEU A 133 3.85 4.47 57.84
N SER A 134 4.41 5.66 58.08
CA SER A 134 5.21 5.93 59.28
C SER A 134 4.42 5.82 60.59
N LEU A 135 3.08 5.93 60.50
CA LEU A 135 2.15 5.86 61.62
C LEU A 135 1.25 4.62 61.56
N ASN A 136 1.54 3.67 60.67
CA ASN A 136 0.70 2.49 60.49
C ASN A 136 1.04 1.43 61.56
N GLU A 137 0.06 1.09 62.39
CA GLU A 137 0.20 0.10 63.48
C GLU A 137 0.70 -1.27 63.00
N ALA A 138 0.34 -1.71 61.79
CA ALA A 138 0.80 -2.99 61.24
C ALA A 138 2.29 -2.95 60.86
N VAL A 139 2.79 -1.81 60.38
CA VAL A 139 4.21 -1.61 60.05
C VAL A 139 5.03 -1.51 61.33
N ILE A 140 4.51 -0.76 62.30
CA ILE A 140 5.12 -0.62 63.63
C ILE A 140 5.20 -2.00 64.32
N GLY A 141 4.12 -2.79 64.28
CA GLY A 141 4.10 -4.16 64.80
C GLY A 141 5.14 -5.06 64.12
N HIS A 142 5.27 -4.98 62.79
CA HIS A 142 6.27 -5.77 62.08
C HIS A 142 7.72 -5.33 62.39
N LEU A 143 7.95 -4.03 62.60
CA LEU A 143 9.27 -3.51 62.98
C LEU A 143 9.63 -3.88 64.43
N ILE A 144 8.65 -3.98 65.32
CA ILE A 144 8.83 -4.52 66.67
C ILE A 144 9.25 -5.98 66.62
N ASP A 145 8.56 -6.82 65.82
CA ASP A 145 8.95 -8.22 65.62
C ASP A 145 10.37 -8.37 65.05
N LEU A 146 10.78 -7.45 64.16
CA LEU A 146 12.13 -7.41 63.60
C LEU A 146 13.18 -7.00 64.63
N LEU A 147 12.85 -6.08 65.54
CA LEU A 147 13.74 -5.68 66.63
C LEU A 147 14.00 -6.84 67.60
N HIS A 148 12.95 -7.56 68.00
CA HIS A 148 13.09 -8.74 68.87
C HIS A 148 13.95 -9.83 68.21
N LYS A 149 13.74 -10.08 66.91
CA LYS A 149 14.59 -11.01 66.14
C LYS A 149 16.03 -10.54 65.98
N ALA A 150 16.28 -9.23 65.92
CA ALA A 150 17.62 -8.69 65.78
C ALA A 150 18.46 -8.82 67.07
N ILE A 151 17.80 -8.96 68.23
CA ILE A 151 18.43 -9.10 69.55
C ILE A 151 18.36 -10.57 70.05
N ASP A 152 17.88 -11.50 69.22
CA ASP A 152 17.63 -12.91 69.58
C ASP A 152 16.69 -13.07 70.81
N ASP A 153 15.76 -12.14 71.00
CA ASP A 153 14.71 -12.21 72.04
C ASP A 153 13.52 -13.02 71.52
N GLU A 154 13.68 -14.35 71.43
CA GLU A 154 12.65 -15.28 70.92
C GLU A 154 11.37 -15.29 71.78
N ASP A 155 11.47 -14.91 73.06
CA ASP A 155 10.36 -14.91 74.02
C ASP A 155 9.65 -13.53 74.13
N ASN A 156 10.07 -12.53 73.34
CA ASN A 156 9.56 -11.14 73.37
C ASN A 156 9.50 -10.56 74.79
N THR A 157 10.54 -10.80 75.59
CA THR A 157 10.57 -10.43 77.00
C THR A 157 11.01 -8.99 77.24
N LEU A 158 11.75 -8.40 76.29
CA LEU A 158 12.24 -7.02 76.38
C LEU A 158 11.15 -6.04 75.96
N SER A 159 10.94 -4.97 76.73
CA SER A 159 9.94 -3.95 76.35
C SER A 159 10.50 -3.03 75.26
N VAL A 160 9.80 -2.93 74.13
CA VAL A 160 10.12 -1.93 73.10
C VAL A 160 9.55 -0.58 73.51
N GLU A 161 10.42 0.41 73.68
CA GLU A 161 9.99 1.79 73.91
C GLU A 161 9.61 2.44 72.56
N GLN A 162 8.40 3.00 72.52
CA GLN A 162 7.89 3.74 71.37
C GLN A 162 7.90 5.23 71.69
N VAL A 163 8.75 5.99 71.01
CA VAL A 163 8.81 7.44 71.14
C VAL A 163 8.26 8.08 69.88
N PHE A 164 7.18 8.86 70.03
CA PHE A 164 6.59 9.62 68.92
C PHE A 164 7.31 10.96 68.77
N GLU A 165 8.16 11.09 67.75
CA GLU A 165 8.88 12.33 67.44
C GLU A 165 8.63 12.76 65.99
N ASN A 166 8.39 14.06 65.78
CA ASN A 166 8.31 14.72 64.47
C ASN A 166 7.45 14.01 63.39
N GLY A 167 6.35 13.35 63.78
CA GLY A 167 5.43 12.69 62.83
C GLY A 167 5.81 11.26 62.44
N GLY A 168 6.74 10.65 63.17
CA GLY A 168 7.08 9.22 63.10
C GLY A 168 7.23 8.59 64.47
N VAL A 169 7.54 7.30 64.47
CA VAL A 169 7.79 6.48 65.66
C VAL A 169 9.25 6.01 65.64
N VAL A 170 9.97 6.33 66.72
CA VAL A 170 11.28 5.75 67.02
C VAL A 170 11.04 4.57 67.96
N LEU A 171 11.45 3.39 67.52
CA LEU A 171 11.33 2.14 68.25
C LEU A 171 12.70 1.79 68.81
N THR A 172 12.81 1.63 70.13
CA THR A 172 14.07 1.31 70.80
C THR A 172 13.92 0.05 71.64
N ILE A 173 14.80 -0.94 71.44
CA ILE A 173 14.99 -2.06 72.37
C ILE A 173 16.39 -1.95 72.97
N GLU A 174 16.45 -2.06 74.30
CA GLU A 174 17.68 -2.09 75.07
C GLU A 174 17.83 -3.45 75.78
N SER A 175 19.00 -4.06 75.66
CA SER A 175 19.47 -5.24 76.38
C SER A 175 20.79 -4.88 77.09
N GLU A 176 21.20 -5.66 78.09
CA GLU A 176 22.35 -5.35 78.97
C GLU A 176 23.66 -5.02 78.22
N ASP A 177 23.83 -5.55 76.99
CA ASP A 177 25.00 -5.33 76.13
C ASP A 177 24.70 -4.63 74.80
N ASN A 178 23.42 -4.44 74.40
CA ASN A 178 23.07 -3.97 73.05
C ASN A 178 21.85 -3.03 73.06
N LEU A 179 21.97 -1.90 72.34
CA LEU A 179 20.88 -0.96 72.07
C LEU A 179 20.60 -0.94 70.55
N VAL A 180 19.38 -1.24 70.15
CA VAL A 180 18.95 -1.13 68.75
C VAL A 180 17.77 -0.17 68.66
N SER A 181 17.95 0.89 67.87
CA SER A 181 16.91 1.85 67.56
C SER A 181 16.56 1.83 66.07
N ILE A 182 15.28 1.86 65.76
CA ILE A 182 14.75 2.00 64.41
C ILE A 182 13.86 3.22 64.36
N ASP A 183 14.21 4.16 63.49
CA ASP A 183 13.36 5.30 63.16
C ASP A 183 12.54 5.01 61.90
N THR A 184 11.21 4.98 62.07
CA THR A 184 10.26 4.78 60.96
C THR A 184 10.29 5.92 59.94
N LEU A 185 10.65 7.15 60.32
CA LEU A 185 10.80 8.27 59.38
C LEU A 185 12.00 8.04 58.45
N SER A 186 13.15 7.65 59.00
CA SER A 186 14.35 7.34 58.21
C SER A 186 14.10 6.25 57.16
N ILE A 187 13.32 5.20 57.49
CA ILE A 187 12.94 4.15 56.53
C ILE A 187 12.03 4.70 55.42
N VAL A 188 11.05 5.53 55.77
CA VAL A 188 10.15 6.17 54.80
C VAL A 188 10.91 7.15 53.90
N GLU A 189 11.90 7.86 54.43
CA GLU A 189 12.76 8.74 53.65
C GLU A 189 13.67 7.97 52.69
N GLU A 190 14.27 6.86 53.12
CA GLU A 190 15.07 5.99 52.23
C GLU A 190 14.23 5.34 51.14
N LEU A 191 13.03 4.85 51.47
CA LEU A 191 12.08 4.36 50.48
C LEU A 191 11.70 5.47 49.49
N GLY A 192 11.45 6.69 49.98
CA GLY A 192 11.20 7.87 49.16
C GLY A 192 12.35 8.19 48.20
N ARG A 193 13.60 8.12 48.67
CA ARG A 193 14.80 8.31 47.83
C ARG A 193 14.98 7.20 46.79
N SER A 194 14.65 5.96 47.14
CA SER A 194 14.73 4.84 46.19
C SER A 194 13.71 4.99 45.04
N LEU A 195 12.52 5.52 45.33
CA LEU A 195 11.48 5.85 44.35
C LEU A 195 11.86 7.01 43.43
N ASP A 196 12.66 7.97 43.90
CA ASP A 196 13.18 9.08 43.09
C ASP A 196 14.27 8.63 42.08
N SER A 197 14.77 7.39 42.18
CA SER A 197 15.79 6.83 41.29
C SER A 197 15.26 5.98 40.11
N ILE A 198 13.92 5.83 39.98
CA ILE A 198 13.21 4.93 39.04
C ILE A 198 12.54 5.70 37.89
#